data_AF-A0A815SVE7-F1
#
_entry.id   AF-A0A815SVE7-F1
#
_cell.length_a   1.000
_cell.length_b   1.000
_cell.length_c   1.000
_cell.angle_alpha   90.00
_cell.angle_beta   90.00
_cell.angle_gamma   90.00
#
_symmetry.space_group_name_H-M   'P 1'
#
loop_
_entity.id
_entity.type
_entity.pdbx_description
1 polymer ?
#
loop_
_entity_poly.entity_id
_entity_poly.type
_entity_poly.pdbx_seq_one_letter_code
_entity_poly.pdbx_strand_id
1 'polypeptide(L)' 'MSKNNISPLTVIVSGGGPVGLTFSLNLAMMMGKKVKITIYEGRWYTDENGIMRWRDKEQGNRRRDQVVSLQDH' A
#
# COMPACT_ATOMS: atom_id res chain seq x y z
N MET A 1 32.44 18.63 9.70
CA MET A 1 31.65 17.86 8.71
C MET A 1 30.18 17.96 9.09
N SER A 2 29.38 18.71 8.33
CA SER A 2 27.94 18.80 8.55
C SER A 2 27.29 17.47 8.14
N LYS A 3 26.59 16.80 9.07
CA LYS A 3 25.72 15.68 8.72
C LYS A 3 24.54 16.28 7.95
N ASN A 4 24.49 16.09 6.63
CA ASN A 4 23.27 16.33 5.88
C ASN A 4 22.18 15.40 6.44
N ASN A 5 21.29 15.94 7.27
CA ASN A 5 20.06 15.27 7.68
C ASN A 5 19.14 15.21 6.46
N ILE A 6 19.32 14.19 5.62
CA ILE A 6 18.40 13.91 4.53
C ILE A 6 17.13 13.37 5.18
N SER A 7 16.09 14.21 5.22
CA SER A 7 14.76 13.76 5.61
C SER A 7 14.26 12.72 4.62
N PRO A 8 13.58 11.66 5.09
CA PRO A 8 13.05 10.63 4.21
C PRO A 8 12.04 11.23 3.23
N LEU A 9 12.04 10.73 2.00
CA LEU A 9 11.05 11.08 0.98
C LEU A 9 9.66 10.70 1.49
N THR A 10 8.75 11.66 1.56
CA THR A 10 7.36 11.39 1.95
C THR A 10 6.53 11.11 0.70
N VAL A 11 5.86 9.95 0.67
CA VAL A 11 5.03 9.52 -0.46
C VAL A 11 3.64 9.19 0.05
N ILE A 12 2.64 9.78 -0.60
CA ILE A 12 1.23 9.49 -0.36
C ILE A 12 0.71 8.68 -1.54
N VAL A 13 0.07 7.56 -1.25
CA VAL A 13 -0.57 6.69 -2.24
C VAL A 13 -2.07 6.72 -2.01
N SER A 14 -2.82 7.23 -3.00
CA SER A 14 -4.27 7.21 -3.00
C SER A 14 -4.75 5.91 -3.65
N GLY A 15 -5.21 4.97 -2.83
CA GLY A 15 -5.62 3.62 -3.23
C GLY A 15 -4.63 2.55 -2.76
N GLY A 16 -5.11 1.62 -1.96
CA GLY A 16 -4.37 0.48 -1.42
C GLY A 16 -4.56 -0.82 -2.21
N GLY A 17 -5.24 -0.76 -3.36
CA GLY A 17 -5.42 -1.92 -4.27
C GLY A 17 -4.11 -2.50 -4.79
N PRO A 18 -4.17 -3.59 -5.56
CA PRO A 18 -2.97 -4.32 -5.99
C PRO A 18 -1.87 -3.42 -6.54
N VAL A 19 -2.21 -2.47 -7.43
CA VAL A 19 -1.23 -1.52 -8.00
C VAL A 19 -0.61 -0.62 -6.92
N GLY A 20 -1.42 0.00 -6.07
CA GLY A 20 -0.93 0.91 -5.02
C GLY A 20 -0.08 0.20 -3.97
N LEU A 21 -0.48 -1.02 -3.61
CA LEU A 21 0.28 -1.85 -2.68
C LEU A 21 1.59 -2.34 -3.30
N THR A 22 1.58 -2.86 -4.53
CA THR A 22 2.80 -3.28 -5.25
C THR A 22 3.77 -2.13 -5.42
N PHE A 23 3.30 -0.94 -5.82
CA PHE A 23 4.15 0.26 -5.87
C PHE A 23 4.77 0.57 -4.51
N SER A 24 3.96 0.58 -3.44
CA SER A 24 4.42 0.92 -2.09
C SER A 24 5.46 -0.07 -1.58
N LEU A 25 5.24 -1.37 -1.79
CA LEU A 25 6.17 -2.43 -1.38
C LEU A 25 7.49 -2.35 -2.15
N ASN A 26 7.44 -2.20 -3.48
CA ASN A 26 8.66 -2.07 -4.28
C ASN A 26 9.46 -0.83 -3.88
N LEU A 27 8.80 0.31 -3.70
CA LEU A 27 9.46 1.53 -3.27
C LEU A 27 10.09 1.38 -1.88
N ALA A 28 9.39 0.75 -0.94
CA ALA A 28 9.90 0.47 0.40
C ALA A 28 11.12 -0.47 0.36
N MET A 29 11.09 -1.52 -0.48
CA MET A 29 12.22 -2.43 -0.67
C MET A 29 13.45 -1.72 -1.26
N MET A 30 13.24 -0.84 -2.25
CA MET A 30 14.32 -0.12 -2.92
C MET A 30 14.96 0.97 -2.04
N MET A 31 14.16 1.69 -1.26
CA MET A 31 14.61 2.87 -0.52
C MET A 31 14.85 2.61 0.97
N GLY A 32 14.28 1.54 1.53
CA GLY A 32 14.35 1.23 2.95
C GLY A 32 13.92 2.43 3.80
N LYS A 33 14.78 2.82 4.76
CA LYS A 33 14.51 3.94 5.68
C LYS A 33 14.53 5.34 5.04
N LYS A 34 14.88 5.45 3.75
CA LYS A 34 14.92 6.73 3.02
C LYS A 34 13.55 7.17 2.50
N VAL A 35 12.50 6.36 2.70
CA VAL A 35 11.12 6.69 2.30
C VAL A 35 10.16 6.50 3.46
N LYS A 36 9.15 7.38 3.55
CA LYS A 36 7.99 7.26 4.43
C LYS A 36 6.74 7.24 3.56
N ILE A 37 6.04 6.12 3.55
CA ILE A 37 4.87 5.90 2.69
C ILE A 37 3.60 5.95 3.54
N THR A 38 2.56 6.61 3.05
CA THR A 38 1.20 6.57 3.63
C THR A 38 0.21 6.20 2.54
N ILE A 39 -0.54 5.13 2.77
CA ILE A 39 -1.56 4.63 1.84
C ILE A 39 -2.93 5.02 2.39
N TYR A 40 -3.72 5.74 1.59
CA TYR A 40 -5.12 6.00 1.88
C TYR A 40 -5.99 5.01 1.12
N GLU A 41 -6.65 4.10 1.84
CA GLU A 41 -7.55 3.10 1.26
C GLU A 41 -8.84 2.99 2.08
N GLY A 42 -9.95 3.44 1.50
CA GLY A 42 -11.27 3.43 2.18
C GLY A 42 -11.91 2.05 2.29
N ARG A 43 -11.36 1.05 1.60
CA ARG A 43 -11.86 -0.34 1.62
C ARG A 43 -11.11 -1.23 2.60
N TRP A 44 -10.02 -0.76 3.20
CA TRP A 44 -9.42 -1.48 4.31
C TRP A 44 -10.29 -1.31 5.55
N TYR A 45 -10.44 -2.39 6.30
CA TYR A 45 -11.02 -2.34 7.64
C TYR A 45 -10.29 -3.34 8.52
N THR A 46 -10.27 -3.08 9.82
CA THR A 46 -9.79 -4.04 10.81
C THR A 46 -10.97 -4.87 11.27
N ASP A 47 -10.90 -6.19 11.12
CA ASP A 47 -11.94 -7.08 11.64
C ASP A 47 -11.89 -7.18 13.17
N GLU A 48 -12.87 -7.89 13.75
CA GLU A 48 -13.00 -8.11 15.19
C GLU A 48 -11.78 -8.79 15.83
N ASN A 49 -10.93 -9.44 15.03
CA ASN A 49 -9.71 -10.11 15.48
C ASN A 49 -8.46 -9.23 15.30
N GLY A 50 -8.62 -7.96 14.90
CA GLY A 50 -7.49 -7.06 14.66
C GLY A 50 -6.81 -7.27 13.30
N ILE A 51 -7.37 -8.10 12.41
CA ILE A 51 -6.75 -8.41 11.12
C ILE A 51 -7.22 -7.38 10.10
N MET A 52 -6.27 -6.84 9.32
CA MET A 52 -6.60 -5.95 8.21
C MET A 52 -7.22 -6.75 7.07
N ARG A 53 -8.45 -6.41 6.72
CA ARG A 53 -9.26 -7.03 5.67
C ARG A 53 -9.67 -6.00 4.63
N TRP A 54 -10.17 -6.52 3.52
CA TRP A 54 -10.73 -5.75 2.42
C TRP A 54 -12.24 -5.85 2.42
N ARG A 55 -12.91 -4.71 2.17
CA ARG A 55 -14.35 -4.71 2.02
C ARG A 55 -14.78 -5.58 0.84
N ASP A 56 -15.74 -6.45 1.09
CA ASP A 56 -16.39 -7.27 0.08
C ASP A 56 -17.63 -6.57 -0.51
N LYS A 57 -18.38 -7.30 -1.35
CA LYS A 57 -19.60 -6.80 -2.00
C LYS A 57 -20.70 -6.46 -0.99
N GLU A 58 -20.80 -7.20 0.12
CA GLU A 58 -21.79 -6.98 1.18
C GLU A 58 -21.47 -5.71 1.96
N GLN A 59 -20.18 -5.38 2.06
CA GLN A 59 -19.66 -4.16 2.69
C GLN A 59 -19.56 -2.97 1.71
N GLY A 60 -20.24 -3.05 0.56
CA GLY A 60 -20.39 -1.95 -0.40
C GLY A 60 -19.26 -1.83 -1.43
N ASN A 61 -18.30 -2.76 -1.48
CA ASN A 61 -17.29 -2.77 -2.53
C ASN A 61 -17.86 -3.39 -3.83
N ARG A 62 -18.43 -2.54 -4.68
CA ARG A 62 -19.02 -2.95 -5.99
C ARG A 62 -18.02 -2.92 -7.15
N ARG A 63 -16.71 -2.92 -6.87
CA ARG A 63 -15.69 -2.83 -7.91
C ARG A 63 -15.43 -4.22 -8.50
N ARG A 64 -15.18 -4.26 -9.81
CA ARG A 64 -14.67 -5.43 -10.54
C ARG A 64 -13.35 -5.91 -9.93
N ASP A 65 -13.23 -7.22 -9.75
CA ASP A 65 -12.01 -7.86 -9.26
C ASP A 65 -10.85 -7.54 -10.20
N GLN A 66 -9.72 -7.13 -9.62
CA GLN A 66 -8.52 -6.85 -10.38
C GLN A 66 -7.70 -8.14 -10.44
N VAL A 67 -7.67 -8.76 -11.61
CA VAL A 67 -6.85 -9.95 -11.84
C VAL A 67 -5.39 -9.49 -12.00
N VAL A 68 -4.52 -9.99 -11.12
CA VAL A 68 -3.07 -9.85 -11.25
C VAL A 68 -2.50 -11.25 -11.44
N SER A 69 -1.92 -11.51 -12.61
CA SER A 69 -1.21 -12.75 -12.91
C SER A 69 0.26 -12.58 -12.56
N LEU A 70 0.78 -13.39 -11.65
CA LEU A 70 2.23 -13.56 -11.48
C LEU A 70 2.67 -14.63 -12.47
N GLN A 71 3.51 -14.25 -13.43
CA GLN A 71 4.17 -15.19 -14.33
C GLN A 71 5.63 -15.30 -13.91
N ASP A 72 6.04 -16.52 -13.61
CA ASP A 72 7.45 -16.89 -13.53
C ASP A 72 7.84 -17.53 -14.87
N HIS A 73 9.11 -17.36 -15.25
CA HIS A 73 9.64 -17.81 -16.54
C HIS A 73 10.30 -19.18 -16.45
#